data_AF-A0A819VZJ5-F1
#
_entry.id   AF-A0A819VZJ5-F1
#
_cell.length_a   1.000
_cell.length_b   1.000
_cell.length_c   1.000
_cell.angle_alpha   90.00
_cell.angle_beta   90.00
_cell.angle_gamma   90.00
#
_symmetry.space_group_name_H-M   'P 1'
#
loop_
_entity.id
_entity.type
_entity.pdbx_description
1 polymer ?
#
loop_
_entity_poly.entity_id
_entity_poly.type
_entity_poly.pdbx_seq_one_letter_code
_entity_poly.pdbx_strand_id
1 'polypeptide(L)'
;MFDNQCEKSRFLIFNNQLKHIESLTLALLSQLIGIIQFLYDSNIIHRDIRPQNLMVDFGRKQLKLIDFGFAIKYEMTKILSIAGTITYASYDLLTCYLKSLSSGEYSTYYHYDQTFDLKCTLNLIISMINKDVRIQLNAIERLPPSLNKIQRAVDFWKIIKENNPIYSNILNLINNFSGSSTFNDFTSEVKELYNERKNIKI
;
A
#
# COMPACT_ATOMS: atom_id res chain seq x y z
N MET A 1 7.31 -19.65 -36.30
CA MET A 1 6.94 -18.27 -35.91
C MET A 1 5.84 -18.40 -34.88
N PHE A 2 6.16 -18.21 -33.60
CA PHE A 2 5.20 -18.29 -32.50
C PHE A 2 4.57 -16.91 -32.26
N ASP A 3 3.26 -16.90 -32.05
CA ASP A 3 2.41 -15.72 -31.86
C ASP A 3 2.82 -14.87 -30.65
N ASN A 4 3.53 -13.77 -30.91
CA ASN A 4 3.98 -12.79 -29.91
C ASN A 4 2.86 -11.85 -29.40
N GLN A 5 1.60 -12.05 -29.80
CA GLN A 5 0.48 -11.24 -29.32
C GLN A 5 -0.24 -11.85 -28.10
N CYS A 6 -0.10 -13.15 -27.83
CA CYS A 6 -0.82 -13.83 -26.75
C CYS A 6 -0.11 -13.77 -25.37
N GLU A 7 1.19 -13.46 -25.33
CA GLU A 7 1.93 -13.33 -24.06
C GLU A 7 1.78 -11.95 -23.40
N LYS A 8 1.58 -10.88 -24.18
CA LYS A 8 1.34 -9.52 -23.64
C LYS A 8 -0.01 -9.38 -22.92
N SER A 9 -0.96 -10.26 -23.20
CA SER A 9 -2.28 -10.31 -22.55
C SER A 9 -2.32 -11.13 -21.26
N ARG A 10 -1.21 -11.83 -20.92
CA ARG A 10 -1.15 -12.69 -19.72
C ARG A 10 -0.82 -11.94 -18.44
N PHE A 11 0.04 -10.92 -18.55
CA PHE A 11 0.51 -10.12 -17.43
C PHE A 11 0.01 -8.68 -17.56
N LEU A 12 -0.71 -8.19 -16.56
CA LEU A 12 -1.00 -6.76 -16.47
C LEU A 12 -0.32 -6.21 -15.23
N ILE A 13 0.45 -5.13 -15.44
CA ILE A 13 0.82 -4.23 -14.36
C ILE A 13 -0.46 -3.57 -13.87
N PHE A 14 -0.63 -3.51 -12.57
CA PHE A 14 -1.77 -2.87 -11.95
C PHE A 14 -1.63 -1.34 -12.11
N ASN A 15 -1.96 -0.85 -13.30
CA ASN A 15 -1.88 0.56 -13.70
C ASN A 15 -3.26 1.22 -13.68
N ASN A 16 -4.04 1.01 -12.62
CA ASN A 16 -5.37 1.60 -12.44
C ASN A 16 -6.42 1.28 -13.54
N GLN A 17 -6.10 0.45 -14.54
CA GLN A 17 -6.98 0.10 -15.65
C GLN A 17 -7.52 -1.32 -15.53
N LEU A 18 -8.30 -1.60 -14.49
CA LEU A 18 -8.86 -2.94 -14.32
C LEU A 18 -10.30 -2.88 -13.79
N LYS A 19 -11.24 -2.74 -14.74
CA LYS A 19 -12.68 -3.01 -14.53
C LYS A 19 -12.95 -4.46 -14.05
N HIS A 20 -11.95 -5.36 -14.14
CA HIS A 20 -12.08 -6.79 -13.86
C HIS A 20 -11.55 -7.25 -12.50
N ILE A 21 -11.04 -6.35 -11.64
CA ILE A 21 -10.54 -6.74 -10.30
C ILE A 21 -11.67 -7.02 -9.32
N GLU A 22 -12.83 -6.37 -9.45
CA GLU A 22 -13.94 -6.52 -8.49
C GLU A 22 -14.40 -7.98 -8.33
N SER A 23 -14.13 -8.85 -9.31
CA SER A 23 -14.44 -10.28 -9.27
C SER A 23 -13.28 -11.18 -8.80
N LEU A 24 -12.04 -10.66 -8.67
CA LEU A 24 -10.82 -11.42 -8.32
C LEU A 24 -10.21 -11.02 -6.97
N THR A 25 -10.86 -10.14 -6.21
CA THR A 25 -10.20 -9.35 -5.15
C THR A 25 -9.67 -10.19 -3.98
N LEU A 26 -10.50 -10.92 -3.24
CA LEU A 26 -10.07 -11.55 -1.97
C LEU A 26 -8.87 -12.49 -2.12
N ALA A 27 -8.84 -13.32 -3.17
CA ALA A 27 -7.71 -14.21 -3.41
C ALA A 27 -6.42 -13.45 -3.73
N LEU A 28 -6.50 -12.33 -4.46
CA LEU A 28 -5.34 -11.47 -4.73
C LEU A 28 -4.93 -10.69 -3.48
N LEU A 29 -5.87 -10.23 -2.65
CA LEU A 29 -5.55 -9.57 -1.37
C LEU A 29 -4.83 -10.53 -0.43
N SER A 30 -5.29 -11.78 -0.33
CA SER A 30 -4.58 -12.82 0.45
C SER A 30 -3.17 -13.10 -0.10
N GLN A 31 -3.01 -13.15 -1.43
CA GLN A 31 -1.67 -13.28 -2.04
C GLN A 31 -0.77 -12.08 -1.71
N LEU A 32 -1.32 -10.86 -1.74
CA LEU A 32 -0.58 -9.65 -1.38
C LEU A 32 -0.09 -9.73 0.07
N ILE A 33 -0.98 -10.05 1.02
CA ILE A 33 -0.60 -10.20 2.43
C ILE A 33 0.48 -11.28 2.60
N GLY A 34 0.35 -12.42 1.91
CA GLY A 34 1.36 -13.48 1.92
C GLY A 34 2.72 -13.05 1.36
N ILE A 35 2.74 -12.23 0.30
CA ILE A 35 3.99 -11.64 -0.23
C ILE A 35 4.64 -10.74 0.82
N ILE A 36 3.86 -9.90 1.50
CA ILE A 36 4.38 -8.99 2.54
C ILE A 36 4.89 -9.77 3.75
N GLN A 37 4.20 -10.84 4.14
CA GLN A 37 4.68 -11.76 5.17
C GLN A 37 6.03 -12.37 4.79
N PHE A 38 6.19 -12.82 3.56
CA PHE A 38 7.47 -13.35 3.08
C PHE A 38 8.60 -12.32 3.15
N LEU A 39 8.33 -11.04 2.81
CA LEU A 39 9.32 -9.97 2.95
C LEU A 39 9.68 -9.70 4.41
N TYR A 40 8.67 -9.65 5.28
CA TYR A 40 8.84 -9.51 6.72
C TYR A 40 9.74 -10.60 7.29
N ASP A 41 9.44 -11.88 7.00
CA ASP A 41 10.22 -13.04 7.46
C ASP A 41 11.65 -13.03 6.90
N SER A 42 11.85 -12.37 5.75
CA SER A 42 13.15 -12.20 5.09
C SER A 42 13.94 -10.97 5.59
N ASN A 43 13.43 -10.23 6.58
CA ASN A 43 13.95 -8.94 7.05
C ASN A 43 14.13 -7.93 5.90
N ILE A 44 13.18 -7.90 4.95
CA ILE A 44 13.17 -6.97 3.82
C ILE A 44 12.03 -5.98 3.99
N ILE A 45 12.32 -4.70 3.76
CA ILE A 45 11.31 -3.64 3.61
C ILE A 45 11.40 -3.14 2.16
N HIS A 46 10.33 -3.29 1.40
CA HIS A 46 10.19 -2.90 0.00
C HIS A 46 10.16 -1.37 -0.17
N ARG A 47 9.46 -0.66 0.72
CA ARG A 47 9.31 0.81 0.78
C ARG A 47 8.52 1.47 -0.36
N ASP A 48 8.16 0.74 -1.41
CA ASP A 48 7.33 1.25 -2.51
C ASP A 48 6.16 0.30 -2.85
N ILE A 49 5.37 -0.07 -1.84
CA ILE A 49 4.16 -0.88 -2.05
C ILE A 49 3.07 0.00 -2.68
N ARG A 50 2.78 -0.23 -3.97
CA ARG A 50 1.84 0.56 -4.77
C ARG A 50 1.28 -0.27 -5.93
N PRO A 51 0.16 0.15 -6.56
CA PRO A 51 -0.41 -0.55 -7.70
C PRO A 51 0.60 -0.84 -8.82
N GLN A 52 1.42 0.14 -9.18
CA GLN A 52 2.38 0.04 -10.29
C GLN A 52 3.44 -1.05 -10.09
N ASN A 53 3.64 -1.48 -8.84
CA ASN A 53 4.56 -2.54 -8.46
C ASN A 53 3.86 -3.89 -8.27
N LEU A 54 2.58 -4.01 -8.62
CA LEU A 54 1.85 -5.27 -8.66
C LEU A 54 1.65 -5.73 -10.10
N MET A 55 2.00 -6.99 -10.35
CA MET A 55 1.77 -7.67 -11.62
C MET A 55 0.87 -8.88 -11.41
N VAL A 56 -0.20 -9.00 -12.21
CA VAL A 56 -1.12 -10.13 -12.15
C VAL A 56 -0.95 -11.00 -13.39
N ASP A 57 -0.62 -12.28 -13.20
CA ASP A 57 -0.73 -13.33 -14.21
C ASP A 57 -2.17 -13.84 -14.22
N PHE A 58 -3.02 -13.38 -15.14
CA PHE A 58 -4.42 -13.79 -15.21
C PHE A 58 -4.58 -15.27 -15.59
N GLY A 59 -3.64 -15.81 -16.37
CA GLY A 59 -3.64 -17.22 -16.75
C GLY A 59 -3.39 -18.15 -15.56
N ARG A 60 -2.57 -17.70 -14.59
CA ARG A 60 -2.28 -18.45 -13.35
C ARG A 60 -3.02 -17.94 -12.12
N LYS A 61 -3.75 -16.83 -12.22
CA LYS A 61 -4.35 -16.09 -11.09
C LYS A 61 -3.32 -15.76 -9.99
N GLN A 62 -2.09 -15.42 -10.40
CA GLN A 62 -0.99 -15.14 -9.47
C GLN A 62 -0.69 -13.65 -9.41
N LEU A 63 -0.58 -13.13 -8.19
CA LEU A 63 -0.06 -11.81 -7.91
C LEU A 63 1.46 -11.88 -7.70
N LYS A 64 2.18 -10.91 -8.25
CA LYS A 64 3.61 -10.75 -8.04
C LYS A 64 3.90 -9.29 -7.67
N LEU A 65 4.70 -9.09 -6.63
CA LEU A 65 5.32 -7.80 -6.34
C LEU A 65 6.59 -7.69 -7.20
N ILE A 66 6.74 -6.56 -7.86
CA ILE A 66 7.88 -6.23 -8.72
C ILE A 66 8.55 -4.95 -8.21
N ASP A 67 9.75 -4.68 -8.73
CA ASP A 67 10.53 -3.46 -8.46
C ASP A 67 11.02 -3.28 -7.01
N PHE A 68 12.14 -3.94 -6.71
CA PHE A 68 12.85 -3.83 -5.43
C PHE A 68 13.86 -2.69 -5.41
N GLY A 69 13.77 -1.70 -6.32
CA GLY A 69 14.74 -0.60 -6.42
C GLY A 69 14.87 0.25 -5.17
N PHE A 70 13.83 0.30 -4.33
CA PHE A 70 13.84 0.96 -3.02
C PHE A 70 13.97 0.00 -1.84
N ALA A 71 14.08 -1.31 -2.07
CA ALA A 71 14.09 -2.28 -0.99
C ALA A 71 15.37 -2.20 -0.15
N ILE A 72 15.25 -2.52 1.14
CA ILE A 72 16.35 -2.55 2.09
C ILE A 72 16.27 -3.80 2.97
N LYS A 73 17.40 -4.20 3.53
CA LYS A 73 17.41 -5.06 4.72
C LYS A 73 17.05 -4.21 5.93
N TYR A 74 16.13 -4.72 6.76
CA TYR A 74 15.77 -4.06 8.00
C TYR A 74 16.95 -4.10 8.97
N GLU A 75 17.35 -2.92 9.43
CA GLU A 75 18.36 -2.71 10.46
C GLU A 75 17.79 -1.71 11.46
N MET A 76 17.58 -2.15 12.71
CA MET A 76 16.78 -1.43 13.72
C MET A 76 17.32 -0.02 14.06
N THR A 77 18.56 0.29 13.75
CA THR A 77 19.22 1.56 14.07
C THR A 77 19.33 2.53 12.89
N LYS A 78 18.86 2.15 11.69
CA LYS A 78 19.14 2.92 10.48
C LYS A 78 18.00 3.87 10.13
N ILE A 79 18.28 5.15 10.33
CA ILE A 79 17.49 6.23 9.74
C ILE A 79 17.89 6.35 8.27
N LEU A 80 16.92 6.38 7.36
CA LEU A 80 17.16 6.37 5.92
C LEU A 80 16.45 7.50 5.23
N SER A 81 16.97 7.89 4.07
CA SER A 81 16.27 8.82 3.20
C SER A 81 14.90 8.25 2.82
N ILE A 82 13.89 9.10 2.88
CA ILE A 82 12.54 8.80 2.43
C ILE A 82 12.60 8.44 0.95
N ALA A 83 11.96 7.33 0.61
CA ALA A 83 11.94 6.74 -0.72
C ALA A 83 10.53 6.24 -1.07
N GLY A 84 10.29 6.02 -2.36
CA GLY A 84 9.00 5.54 -2.87
C GLY A 84 7.96 6.63 -3.10
N THR A 85 6.71 6.19 -3.25
CA THR A 85 5.60 7.04 -3.68
C THR A 85 4.68 7.44 -2.53
N ILE A 86 4.37 8.73 -2.41
CA ILE A 86 3.65 9.28 -1.26
C ILE A 86 2.18 8.85 -1.14
N THR A 87 1.50 8.51 -2.23
CA THR A 87 0.03 8.29 -2.20
C THR A 87 -0.37 7.04 -1.45
N TYR A 88 0.49 6.02 -1.42
CA TYR A 88 0.26 4.76 -0.72
C TYR A 88 1.10 4.61 0.55
N ALA A 89 2.00 5.56 0.82
CA ALA A 89 2.88 5.54 1.98
C ALA A 89 2.10 5.59 3.31
N SER A 90 2.72 5.09 4.38
CA SER A 90 2.12 5.10 5.71
C SER A 90 1.80 6.52 6.19
N TYR A 91 0.72 6.66 6.96
CA TYR A 91 0.34 7.95 7.57
C TYR A 91 1.46 8.53 8.44
N ASP A 92 2.21 7.69 9.16
CA ASP A 92 3.31 8.11 10.01
C ASP A 92 4.49 8.71 9.20
N LEU A 93 4.81 8.14 8.04
CA LEU A 93 5.84 8.69 7.15
C LEU A 93 5.41 10.05 6.58
N LEU A 94 4.16 10.14 6.12
CA LEU A 94 3.64 11.39 5.54
C LEU A 94 3.58 12.52 6.58
N THR A 95 3.14 12.21 7.80
CA THR A 95 3.12 13.21 8.89
C THR A 95 4.52 13.57 9.37
N CYS A 96 5.47 12.64 9.39
CA CYS A 96 6.88 12.93 9.65
C CYS A 96 7.44 13.93 8.62
N TYR A 97 7.16 13.70 7.33
CA TYR A 97 7.56 14.60 6.25
C TYR A 97 6.93 16.00 6.41
N LEU A 98 5.63 16.11 6.72
CA LEU A 98 4.98 17.42 6.89
C LEU A 98 5.52 18.22 8.08
N LYS A 99 5.82 17.52 9.18
CA LYS A 99 6.41 18.16 10.36
C LYS A 99 7.78 18.74 10.03
N SER A 100 8.59 18.00 9.28
CA SER A 100 9.92 18.44 8.88
C SER A 100 9.89 19.67 7.96
N LEU A 101 8.91 19.74 7.04
CA LEU A 101 8.67 20.95 6.25
C LEU A 101 8.32 22.17 7.12
N SER A 102 7.51 21.98 8.16
CA SER A 102 7.02 23.05 9.04
C SER A 102 8.08 23.59 10.00
N SER A 103 9.01 22.74 10.44
CA SER A 103 10.09 23.10 11.37
C SER A 103 11.29 23.78 10.70
N GLY A 104 11.30 23.92 9.37
CA GLY A 104 12.46 24.43 8.61
C GLY A 104 13.65 23.47 8.54
N GLU A 105 13.68 22.47 9.42
CA GLU A 105 14.55 21.29 9.33
C GLU A 105 13.95 20.29 8.34
N TYR A 106 14.35 20.37 7.07
CA TYR A 106 14.04 19.32 6.08
C TYR A 106 14.67 17.98 6.53
N SER A 107 13.99 17.25 7.41
CA SER A 107 14.28 15.84 7.64
C SER A 107 13.83 15.09 6.40
N THR A 108 14.79 14.78 5.56
CA THR A 108 14.65 13.83 4.44
C THR A 108 14.68 12.39 4.94
N TYR A 109 14.66 12.18 6.25
CA TYR A 109 15.04 10.97 6.94
C TYR A 109 13.88 10.40 7.75
N TYR A 110 13.69 9.09 7.68
CA TYR A 110 12.64 8.35 8.38
C TYR A 110 13.20 7.05 8.96
N HIS A 111 12.72 6.68 10.16
CA HIS A 111 13.04 5.42 10.80
C HIS A 111 12.02 4.37 10.33
N TYR A 112 12.44 3.54 9.38
CA TYR A 112 11.60 2.47 8.85
C TYR A 112 11.55 1.30 9.82
N ASP A 113 10.36 0.92 10.26
CA ASP A 113 10.12 -0.32 10.99
C ASP A 113 9.68 -1.46 10.05
N GLN A 114 9.69 -2.71 10.53
CA GLN A 114 9.27 -3.87 9.73
C GLN A 114 7.77 -3.89 9.38
N THR A 115 6.96 -3.05 10.04
CA THR A 115 5.52 -2.93 9.79
C THR A 115 5.21 -1.90 8.69
N PHE A 116 6.21 -1.15 8.22
CA PHE A 116 6.02 -0.09 7.23
C PHE A 116 5.26 -0.57 5.99
N ASP A 117 5.67 -1.69 5.41
CA ASP A 117 5.03 -2.24 4.22
C ASP A 117 3.63 -2.78 4.51
N LEU A 118 3.34 -3.24 5.73
CA LEU A 118 1.98 -3.62 6.15
C LEU A 118 1.04 -2.40 6.16
N LYS A 119 1.51 -1.26 6.68
CA LYS A 119 0.77 0.01 6.66
C LYS A 119 0.48 0.46 5.22
N CYS A 120 1.48 0.38 4.33
CA CYS A 120 1.30 0.70 2.91
C CYS A 120 0.37 -0.31 2.20
N THR A 121 0.43 -1.57 2.61
CA THR A 121 -0.44 -2.64 2.08
C THR A 121 -1.90 -2.41 2.46
N LEU A 122 -2.20 -1.97 3.69
CA LEU A 122 -3.55 -1.58 4.08
C LEU A 122 -4.09 -0.46 3.19
N ASN A 123 -3.29 0.58 2.93
CA ASN A 123 -3.62 1.68 2.02
C ASN A 123 -3.89 1.19 0.58
N LEU A 124 -3.06 0.26 0.10
CA LEU A 124 -3.25 -0.34 -1.21
C LEU A 124 -4.54 -1.16 -1.27
N ILE A 125 -4.79 -2.03 -0.28
CA ILE A 125 -6.00 -2.86 -0.19
C ILE A 125 -7.26 -2.00 -0.24
N ILE A 126 -7.34 -0.94 0.55
CA ILE A 126 -8.54 -0.09 0.56
C ILE A 126 -8.79 0.59 -0.80
N SER A 127 -7.72 0.97 -1.52
CA SER A 127 -7.83 1.47 -2.91
C SER A 127 -8.22 0.39 -3.93
N MET A 128 -7.88 -0.88 -3.68
CA MET A 128 -8.26 -1.99 -4.56
C MET A 128 -9.75 -2.29 -4.44
N ILE A 129 -10.29 -2.24 -3.22
CA ILE A 129 -11.66 -2.65 -2.90
C ILE A 129 -12.69 -1.52 -3.03
N ASN A 130 -12.26 -0.25 -2.94
CA ASN A 130 -13.13 0.91 -3.06
C ASN A 130 -12.69 1.81 -4.22
N LYS A 131 -13.58 1.96 -5.22
CA LYS A 131 -13.31 2.71 -6.45
C LYS A 131 -13.15 4.21 -6.20
N ASP A 132 -13.90 4.79 -5.28
CA ASP A 132 -13.88 6.22 -5.02
C ASP A 132 -12.59 6.62 -4.31
N VAL A 133 -12.13 5.81 -3.33
CA VAL A 133 -10.79 5.90 -2.73
C VAL A 133 -9.72 5.92 -3.81
N ARG A 134 -9.78 4.96 -4.76
CA ARG A 134 -8.81 4.88 -5.86
C ARG A 134 -8.83 6.12 -6.76
N ILE A 135 -10.02 6.65 -7.07
CA ILE A 135 -10.15 7.85 -7.90
C ILE A 135 -9.51 9.06 -7.21
N GLN A 136 -9.78 9.24 -5.92
CA GLN A 136 -9.20 10.34 -5.13
C GLN A 136 -7.68 10.24 -5.01
N LEU A 137 -7.13 9.06 -4.73
CA LEU A 137 -5.68 8.85 -4.69
C LEU A 137 -5.01 9.18 -6.04
N ASN A 138 -5.64 8.77 -7.15
CA ASN A 138 -5.14 9.11 -8.49
C ASN A 138 -5.22 10.60 -8.80
N ALA A 139 -6.22 11.32 -8.26
CA ALA A 139 -6.30 12.76 -8.37
C ALA A 139 -5.15 13.44 -7.60
N ILE A 140 -4.85 12.97 -6.39
CA ILE A 140 -3.71 13.46 -5.58
C ILE A 140 -2.38 13.23 -6.30
N GLU A 141 -2.18 12.05 -6.88
CA GLU A 141 -0.94 11.71 -7.60
C GLU A 141 -0.69 12.66 -8.79
N ARG A 142 -1.76 13.04 -9.51
CA ARG A 142 -1.73 13.90 -10.71
C ARG A 142 -1.63 15.40 -10.42
N LEU A 143 -1.68 15.83 -9.16
CA LEU A 143 -1.54 17.25 -8.83
C LEU A 143 -0.23 17.83 -9.39
N PRO A 144 -0.20 19.12 -9.76
CA PRO A 144 1.05 19.79 -10.15
C PRO A 144 2.03 19.86 -8.96
N PRO A 145 3.35 19.99 -9.21
CA PRO A 145 4.38 20.13 -8.17
C PRO A 145 4.17 21.34 -7.24
N SER A 146 3.49 22.38 -7.72
CA SER A 146 3.16 23.58 -6.95
C SER A 146 2.17 23.35 -5.82
N LEU A 147 1.42 22.23 -5.84
CA LEU A 147 0.49 21.87 -4.78
C LEU A 147 1.14 20.89 -3.81
N ASN A 148 0.88 21.09 -2.51
CA ASN A 148 1.40 20.22 -1.47
C ASN A 148 0.65 18.87 -1.47
N LYS A 149 1.13 17.95 -2.33
CA LYS A 149 0.57 16.59 -2.47
C LYS A 149 0.60 15.81 -1.16
N ILE A 150 1.62 16.05 -0.33
CA ILE A 150 1.83 15.33 0.92
C ILE A 150 0.78 15.76 1.93
N GLN A 151 0.47 17.06 2.02
CA GLN A 151 -0.64 17.55 2.85
C GLN A 151 -1.96 16.92 2.42
N ARG A 152 -2.25 16.89 1.11
CA ARG A 152 -3.46 16.25 0.58
C ARG A 152 -3.53 14.76 0.90
N ALA A 153 -2.42 14.04 0.82
CA ALA A 153 -2.36 12.63 1.18
C ALA A 153 -2.58 12.42 2.69
N VAL A 154 -2.00 13.27 3.55
CA VAL A 154 -2.25 13.23 5.01
C VAL A 154 -3.71 13.48 5.32
N ASP A 155 -4.31 14.52 4.76
CA ASP A 155 -5.71 14.84 5.00
C ASP A 155 -6.62 13.69 4.56
N PHE A 156 -6.34 13.10 3.38
CA PHE A 156 -7.07 11.96 2.86
C PHE A 156 -7.01 10.74 3.79
N TRP A 157 -5.80 10.32 4.18
CA TRP A 157 -5.63 9.15 5.05
C TRP A 157 -6.13 9.38 6.47
N LYS A 158 -6.12 10.63 6.95
CA LYS A 158 -6.74 11.02 8.22
C LYS A 158 -8.26 10.81 8.17
N ILE A 159 -8.93 11.29 7.11
CA ILE A 159 -10.37 11.12 6.93
C ILE A 159 -10.74 9.64 6.86
N ILE A 160 -9.98 8.84 6.09
CA ILE A 160 -10.18 7.39 6.04
C ILE A 160 -10.08 6.78 7.44
N LYS A 161 -9.03 7.09 8.19
CA LYS A 161 -8.83 6.56 9.54
C LYS A 161 -10.00 6.91 10.47
N GLU A 162 -10.43 8.18 10.46
CA GLU A 162 -11.49 8.67 11.35
C GLU A 162 -12.88 8.11 11.00
N ASN A 163 -13.17 7.91 9.72
CA ASN A 163 -14.50 7.49 9.26
C ASN A 163 -14.67 5.97 9.08
N ASN A 164 -13.59 5.18 9.17
CA ASN A 164 -13.63 3.74 8.90
C ASN A 164 -13.08 2.94 10.09
N PRO A 165 -13.95 2.48 11.02
CA PRO A 165 -13.53 1.74 12.22
C PRO A 165 -12.72 0.48 11.93
N ILE A 166 -13.10 -0.31 10.91
CA ILE A 166 -12.36 -1.53 10.52
C ILE A 166 -10.93 -1.18 10.08
N TYR A 167 -10.76 -0.13 9.26
CA TYR A 167 -9.44 0.35 8.87
C TYR A 167 -8.62 0.76 10.10
N SER A 168 -9.22 1.48 11.04
CA SER A 168 -8.56 1.87 12.29
C SER A 168 -8.19 0.68 13.17
N ASN A 169 -9.04 -0.35 13.25
CA ASN A 169 -8.76 -1.59 13.96
C ASN A 169 -7.56 -2.33 13.34
N ILE A 170 -7.54 -2.47 12.01
CA ILE A 170 -6.42 -3.07 11.30
C ILE A 170 -5.13 -2.28 11.51
N LEU A 171 -5.20 -0.94 11.45
CA LEU A 171 -4.03 -0.11 11.68
C LEU A 171 -3.49 -0.27 13.12
N ASN A 172 -4.38 -0.36 14.11
CA ASN A 172 -4.00 -0.64 15.50
C ASN A 172 -3.41 -2.05 15.67
N LEU A 173 -3.96 -3.04 14.98
CA LEU A 173 -3.40 -4.40 14.92
C LEU A 173 -1.98 -4.38 14.36
N ILE A 174 -1.74 -3.65 13.26
CA ILE A 174 -0.41 -3.48 12.66
C ILE A 174 0.54 -2.71 13.60
N ASN A 175 0.05 -1.71 14.33
CA ASN A 175 0.89 -0.96 15.27
C ASN A 175 1.29 -1.79 16.51
N ASN A 176 0.48 -2.77 16.90
CA ASN A 176 0.77 -3.69 18.00
C ASN A 176 1.27 -5.05 17.47
N PHE A 177 2.02 -5.03 16.35
CA PHE A 177 2.49 -6.21 15.67
C PHE A 177 3.25 -7.16 16.62
N SER A 178 2.83 -8.42 16.66
CA SER A 178 3.31 -9.42 17.63
C SER A 178 3.88 -10.68 16.97
N GLY A 179 4.15 -10.65 15.66
CA GLY A 179 4.69 -11.77 14.90
C GLY A 179 3.70 -12.35 13.90
N SER A 180 3.88 -13.63 13.56
CA SER A 180 3.11 -14.30 12.51
C SER A 180 1.59 -14.35 12.77
N SER A 181 1.14 -14.31 14.03
CA SER A 181 -0.30 -14.23 14.36
C SER A 181 -0.96 -12.97 13.80
N THR A 182 -0.24 -11.84 13.79
CA THR A 182 -0.75 -10.57 13.27
C THR A 182 -1.11 -10.64 11.79
N PHE A 183 -0.41 -11.46 10.98
CA PHE A 183 -0.75 -11.66 9.57
C PHE A 183 -2.07 -12.42 9.37
N ASN A 184 -2.36 -13.39 10.25
CA ASN A 184 -3.61 -14.13 10.21
C ASN A 184 -4.79 -13.22 10.59
N ASP A 185 -4.63 -12.44 11.66
CA ASP A 185 -5.63 -11.46 12.11
C ASP A 185 -5.85 -10.40 11.03
N PHE A 186 -4.78 -9.88 10.43
CA PHE A 186 -4.86 -8.91 9.33
C PHE A 186 -5.60 -9.48 8.13
N THR A 187 -5.34 -10.75 7.77
CA THR A 187 -6.06 -11.42 6.68
C THR A 187 -7.55 -11.58 6.99
N SER A 188 -7.92 -11.85 8.25
CA SER A 188 -9.32 -11.95 8.68
C SER A 188 -10.02 -10.60 8.59
N GLU A 189 -9.45 -9.56 9.18
CA GLU A 189 -10.00 -8.20 9.18
C GLU A 189 -10.12 -7.61 7.75
N VAL A 190 -9.18 -7.93 6.85
CA VAL A 190 -9.27 -7.53 5.44
C VAL A 190 -10.50 -8.13 4.75
N LYS A 191 -10.96 -9.32 5.14
CA LYS A 191 -12.20 -9.90 4.61
C LYS A 191 -13.42 -9.10 5.07
N GLU A 192 -13.43 -8.66 6.33
CA GLU A 192 -14.49 -7.79 6.85
C GLU A 192 -14.49 -6.43 6.14
N LEU A 193 -13.31 -5.81 6.01
CA LEU A 193 -13.13 -4.57 5.26
C LEU A 193 -13.60 -4.71 3.80
N TYR A 194 -13.33 -5.86 3.17
CA TYR A 194 -13.83 -6.16 1.83
C TYR A 194 -15.35 -6.25 1.78
N ASN A 195 -16.00 -6.86 2.78
CA ASN A 195 -17.46 -6.96 2.82
C ASN A 195 -18.11 -5.57 2.95
N GLU A 196 -17.53 -4.70 3.77
CA GLU A 196 -17.97 -3.32 3.98
C GLU A 196 -17.50 -2.32 2.91
N ARG A 197 -16.85 -2.78 1.84
CA ARG A 197 -16.18 -1.91 0.84
C ARG A 197 -17.05 -0.80 0.24
N LYS A 198 -18.37 -1.01 0.15
CA LYS A 198 -19.34 -0.02 -0.37
C LYS A 198 -19.72 1.06 0.64
N ASN A 199 -19.48 0.83 1.93
CA ASN A 199 -19.81 1.72 3.03
C ASN A 199 -18.62 2.58 3.47
N ILE A 200 -17.45 2.37 2.85
CA ILE A 200 -16.24 3.15 3.14
C ILE A 200 -16.46 4.60 2.72
N LYS A 201 -16.38 5.51 3.70
CA LYS A 201 -16.56 6.96 3.49
C LYS A 201 -15.19 7.64 3.35
N ILE A 202 -15.13 8.60 2.44
CA ILE A 202 -13.99 9.47 2.10
C ILE A 202 -14.41 10.94 2.18
#